data_AF-A0A9P3QU63-F1
#
_entry.id   AF-A0A9P3QU63-F1
#
_cell.length_a   1.000
_cell.length_b   1.000
_cell.length_c   1.000
_cell.angle_alpha   90.00
_cell.angle_beta   90.00
_cell.angle_gamma   90.00
#
_symmetry.space_group_name_H-M   'P 1'
#
loop_
_entity.id
_entity.type
_entity.pdbx_description
1 polymer ?
#
loop_
_entity_poly.entity_id
_entity_poly.type
_entity_poly.pdbx_seq_one_letter_code
_entity_poly.pdbx_strand_id
1 'polypeptide(L)'
;MDLLEEKLELIKLITELTHERQTITHLYESIENRLNRIKEIETEIYEGKASKETSLIPKSEIDRTRFYDHKIKTASIPYDIISKDICYVLKNSGKPMNGSQIHSTLTATLHFNLDYKNLVNNILPKIVKDKNLPIEKISRGFWQYKRV
;
A
#
# COMPACT_ATOMS: atom_id res chain seq x y z
N MET A 1 -7.97 -58.45 -20.23
CA MET A 1 -8.80 -57.24 -20.19
C MET A 1 -9.95 -57.50 -21.14
N ASP A 2 -11.18 -57.49 -20.65
CA ASP A 2 -12.36 -57.68 -21.49
C ASP A 2 -12.52 -56.44 -22.39
N LEU A 3 -12.88 -56.62 -23.67
CA LEU A 3 -13.05 -55.50 -24.63
C LEU A 3 -14.13 -54.51 -24.14
N LEU A 4 -15.11 -55.01 -23.38
CA LEU A 4 -16.14 -54.17 -22.77
C LEU A 4 -15.57 -53.29 -21.65
N GLU A 5 -14.63 -53.83 -20.86
CA GLU A 5 -13.98 -53.15 -19.75
C GLU A 5 -13.06 -52.04 -20.27
N GLU A 6 -12.26 -52.34 -21.30
CA GLU A 6 -11.41 -51.35 -21.98
C GLU A 6 -12.25 -50.20 -22.57
N LYS A 7 -13.38 -50.53 -23.21
CA LYS A 7 -14.30 -49.51 -23.75
C LYS A 7 -14.83 -48.58 -22.67
N LEU A 8 -15.19 -49.11 -21.50
CA LEU A 8 -15.70 -48.30 -20.38
C LEU A 8 -14.62 -47.38 -19.81
N GLU A 9 -13.39 -47.89 -19.66
CA GLU A 9 -12.23 -47.11 -19.20
C GLU A 9 -11.94 -45.94 -20.16
N LEU A 10 -11.96 -46.20 -21.47
CA LEU A 10 -11.75 -45.17 -22.50
C LEU A 10 -12.85 -44.12 -22.51
N ILE A 11 -14.12 -44.51 -22.35
CA ILE A 11 -15.24 -43.55 -22.25
C ILE A 11 -15.04 -42.65 -21.03
N LYS A 12 -14.66 -43.22 -19.88
CA LYS A 12 -14.39 -42.45 -18.67
C LYS A 12 -13.26 -41.44 -18.89
N LEU A 13 -12.16 -41.87 -19.48
CA LEU A 13 -11.03 -40.97 -19.80
C LEU A 13 -11.45 -39.82 -20.73
N ILE A 14 -12.27 -40.11 -21.75
CA ILE A 14 -12.80 -39.08 -22.65
C ILE A 14 -13.69 -38.08 -21.90
N THR A 15 -14.52 -38.55 -20.96
CA THR A 15 -15.37 -37.66 -20.16
C THR A 15 -14.54 -36.74 -19.25
N GLU A 16 -13.50 -37.27 -18.61
CA GLU A 16 -12.58 -36.50 -17.76
C GLU A 16 -11.84 -35.44 -18.59
N LEU A 17 -11.27 -35.82 -19.74
CA LEU A 17 -10.62 -34.89 -20.67
C LEU A 17 -11.56 -33.79 -21.16
N THR A 18 -12.83 -34.13 -21.40
CA THR A 18 -13.84 -33.16 -21.84
C THR A 18 -14.15 -32.17 -20.72
N HIS A 19 -14.23 -32.65 -19.47
CA HIS A 19 -14.45 -31.81 -18.30
C HIS A 19 -13.27 -30.87 -18.05
N GLU A 20 -12.04 -31.37 -18.09
CA GLU A 20 -10.84 -30.54 -17.95
C GLU A 20 -10.79 -29.45 -19.02
N ARG A 21 -11.12 -29.80 -20.28
CA ARG A 21 -11.18 -28.83 -21.37
C ARG A 21 -12.21 -27.73 -21.09
N GLN A 22 -13.39 -28.07 -20.58
CA GLN A 22 -14.41 -27.09 -20.19
C GLN A 22 -13.92 -26.18 -19.06
N THR A 23 -13.25 -26.74 -18.05
CA THR A 23 -12.66 -25.94 -16.95
C THR A 23 -11.61 -24.96 -17.47
N ILE A 24 -10.74 -25.41 -18.38
CA ILE A 24 -9.74 -24.54 -19.02
C ILE A 24 -10.41 -23.41 -19.81
N THR A 25 -11.47 -23.71 -20.57
CA THR A 25 -12.23 -22.69 -21.31
C THR A 25 -12.81 -21.64 -20.37
N HIS A 26 -13.43 -22.05 -19.26
CA HIS A 26 -13.97 -21.10 -18.28
C HIS A 26 -12.90 -20.24 -17.62
N LEU A 27 -11.71 -20.80 -17.33
CA LEU A 27 -10.58 -20.03 -16.81
C LEU A 27 -10.09 -19.00 -17.83
N TYR A 28 -9.99 -19.39 -19.11
CA TYR A 28 -9.63 -18.48 -20.20
C TYR A 28 -10.62 -17.31 -20.30
N GLU A 29 -11.93 -17.59 -20.33
CA GLU A 29 -12.99 -16.57 -20.37
C GLU A 29 -12.93 -15.64 -19.16
N SER A 30 -12.67 -16.17 -17.97
CA SER A 30 -12.52 -15.38 -16.74
C SER A 30 -11.34 -14.41 -16.81
N ILE A 31 -10.19 -14.87 -17.32
CA ILE A 31 -9.00 -14.04 -17.50
C ILE A 31 -9.26 -12.96 -18.55
N GLU A 32 -9.87 -13.31 -19.68
CA GLU A 32 -10.20 -12.37 -20.75
C GLU A 32 -11.14 -11.26 -20.26
N ASN A 33 -12.19 -11.62 -19.51
CA ASN A 33 -13.09 -10.66 -18.89
C ASN A 33 -12.36 -9.72 -17.92
N ARG A 34 -11.44 -10.26 -17.11
CA ARG A 34 -10.66 -9.45 -16.17
C ARG A 34 -9.70 -8.50 -16.88
N LEU A 35 -9.08 -8.93 -17.98
CA LEU A 35 -8.24 -8.07 -18.81
C LEU A 35 -9.04 -6.94 -19.46
N ASN A 36 -10.24 -7.24 -19.98
CA ASN A 36 -11.12 -6.22 -20.55
C ASN A 36 -11.53 -5.20 -19.49
N ARG A 37 -11.85 -5.63 -18.27
CA ARG A 37 -12.14 -4.72 -17.16
C ARG A 37 -10.96 -3.82 -16.79
N ILE A 38 -9.73 -4.35 -16.82
CA ILE A 38 -8.53 -3.54 -16.59
C ILE A 38 -8.38 -2.48 -17.69
N LYS A 39 -8.56 -2.86 -18.96
CA LYS A 39 -8.51 -1.92 -20.08
C LYS A 39 -9.57 -0.81 -19.94
N GLU A 40 -10.79 -1.15 -19.55
CA GLU A 40 -11.84 -0.16 -19.27
C GLU A 40 -11.40 0.85 -18.20
N ILE A 41 -10.85 0.37 -17.09
CA ILE A 41 -10.34 1.23 -16.01
C ILE A 41 -9.20 2.12 -16.51
N GLU A 42 -8.27 1.57 -17.29
CA GLU A 42 -7.16 2.34 -17.89
C GLU A 42 -7.68 3.44 -18.83
N THR A 43 -8.70 3.14 -19.64
CA THR A 43 -9.34 4.15 -20.50
C THR A 43 -10.08 5.21 -19.69
N GLU A 44 -10.79 4.85 -18.62
CA GLU A 44 -11.47 5.81 -17.74
C GLU A 44 -10.48 6.77 -17.06
N ILE A 45 -9.31 6.25 -16.64
CA ILE A 45 -8.23 7.05 -16.04
C ILE A 45 -7.60 7.98 -17.09
N TYR A 46 -7.34 7.48 -18.31
CA TYR A 46 -6.70 8.26 -19.37
C TYR A 46 -7.62 9.34 -19.97
N GLU A 47 -8.92 9.05 -20.10
CA GLU A 47 -9.93 9.99 -20.59
C GLU A 47 -10.34 11.04 -19.53
N GLY A 48 -9.84 10.95 -18.30
CA GLY A 48 -9.98 12.02 -17.31
C GLY A 48 -11.43 12.37 -16.97
N LYS A 49 -12.34 11.39 -16.94
CA LYS A 49 -13.70 11.62 -16.41
C LYS A 49 -13.61 11.77 -14.90
N ALA A 50 -13.32 13.00 -14.48
CA ALA A 50 -13.48 13.46 -13.11
C ALA A 50 -14.93 13.16 -12.68
N SER A 51 -15.11 12.02 -12.01
CA SER A 51 -16.39 11.63 -11.45
C SER A 51 -16.70 12.55 -10.28
N LYS A 52 -17.42 13.62 -10.62
CA LYS A 52 -18.35 14.46 -9.85
C LYS A 52 -18.20 15.88 -10.40
N GLU A 53 -19.21 16.32 -11.13
CA GLU A 53 -19.52 17.75 -11.22
C GLU A 53 -19.64 18.25 -9.79
N THR A 54 -18.60 18.91 -9.28
CA THR A 54 -18.76 19.72 -8.09
C THR A 54 -19.68 20.86 -8.48
N SER A 55 -20.91 20.86 -7.97
CA SER A 55 -21.74 22.05 -8.00
C SER A 55 -20.88 23.18 -7.41
N LEU A 56 -20.59 24.18 -8.22
CA LEU A 56 -19.86 25.36 -7.77
C LEU A 56 -20.76 26.05 -6.74
N ILE A 57 -20.48 25.84 -5.46
CA ILE A 57 -21.18 26.52 -4.37
C ILE A 57 -20.98 28.02 -4.58
N PRO A 58 -22.06 28.82 -4.68
CA PRO A 58 -21.97 30.27 -4.76
C PRO A 58 -21.15 30.82 -3.59
N LYS A 59 -20.23 31.74 -3.84
CA LYS A 59 -19.32 32.30 -2.82
C LYS A 59 -20.05 32.91 -1.60
N SER A 60 -21.34 33.21 -1.74
CA SER A 60 -22.25 33.71 -0.69
C SER A 60 -22.70 32.65 0.32
N GLU A 61 -22.68 31.37 -0.05
CA GLU A 61 -23.08 30.24 0.82
C GLU A 61 -21.89 29.61 1.55
N ILE A 62 -20.66 30.00 1.19
CA ILE A 62 -19.45 29.53 1.86
C ILE A 62 -19.29 30.31 3.18
N ASP A 63 -19.74 29.70 4.28
CA ASP A 63 -19.48 30.19 5.63
C ASP A 63 -17.98 30.09 5.94
N ARG A 64 -17.26 31.17 5.63
CA ARG A 64 -15.79 31.24 5.78
C ARG A 64 -15.36 31.06 7.23
N THR A 65 -16.24 31.34 8.20
CA THR A 65 -15.90 31.26 9.62
C THR A 65 -15.68 29.82 10.09
N ARG A 66 -16.39 28.84 9.51
CA ARG A 66 -16.24 27.40 9.83
C ARG A 66 -15.02 26.76 9.18
N PHE A 67 -14.52 27.33 8.08
CA PHE A 67 -13.38 26.77 7.34
C PHE A 67 -12.01 27.15 7.91
N TYR A 68 -11.90 28.23 8.70
CA TYR A 68 -10.63 28.62 9.31
C TYR A 68 -10.22 27.76 10.51
N ASP A 69 -11.13 26.97 11.09
CA ASP A 69 -10.82 26.12 12.25
C ASP A 69 -10.13 24.80 11.91
N HIS A 70 -10.18 24.36 10.66
CA HIS A 70 -9.59 23.10 10.25
C HIS A 70 -8.54 23.37 9.17
N LYS A 71 -7.29 23.58 9.60
CA LYS A 71 -6.12 23.44 8.72
C LYS A 71 -6.29 22.13 7.94
N ILE A 72 -6.66 22.23 6.67
CA ILE A 72 -6.78 21.09 5.76
C ILE A 72 -5.39 20.45 5.76
N LYS A 73 -5.26 19.33 6.47
CA LYS A 73 -4.03 18.56 6.50
C LYS A 73 -3.91 17.95 5.11
N THR A 74 -2.90 18.39 4.35
CA THR A 74 -2.40 17.63 3.20
C THR A 74 -2.28 16.17 3.64
N ALA A 75 -2.63 15.21 2.77
CA ALA A 75 -2.60 13.77 3.07
C ALA A 75 -1.19 13.36 3.50
N SER A 76 -0.91 13.56 4.78
CA SER A 76 0.36 13.36 5.44
C SER A 76 0.25 12.01 6.10
N ILE A 77 1.17 11.12 5.74
CA ILE A 77 1.26 9.80 6.36
C ILE A 77 1.17 9.99 7.88
N PRO A 78 0.24 9.29 8.56
CA PRO A 78 0.09 9.43 9.99
C PRO A 78 1.42 9.18 10.70
N TYR A 79 1.79 10.12 11.57
CA TYR A 79 3.00 10.02 12.40
C TYR A 79 3.08 8.69 13.14
N ASP A 80 1.93 8.14 13.55
CA ASP A 80 1.83 6.88 14.29
C ASP A 80 2.32 5.67 13.47
N ILE A 81 2.17 5.71 12.14
CA ILE A 81 2.67 4.65 11.25
C ILE A 81 4.18 4.78 11.11
N ILE A 82 4.66 5.96 10.71
CA ILE A 82 6.09 6.21 10.49
C ILE A 82 6.91 5.97 11.77
N SER A 83 6.38 6.37 12.92
CA SER A 83 7.08 6.20 14.20
C SER A 83 7.24 4.73 14.61
N LYS A 84 6.23 3.89 14.34
CA LYS A 84 6.32 2.43 14.54
C LYS A 84 7.32 1.78 13.59
N ASP A 85 7.33 2.20 12.32
CA ASP A 85 8.28 1.66 11.34
C ASP A 85 9.72 2.05 11.67
N ILE A 86 9.96 3.30 12.06
CA ILE A 86 11.28 3.75 12.56
C ILE A 86 11.71 2.92 13.77
N CYS A 87 10.77 2.66 14.69
CA CYS A 87 11.03 1.83 15.87
C CYS A 87 11.44 0.41 15.49
N TYR A 88 10.73 -0.20 14.53
CA TYR A 88 11.06 -1.52 14.00
C TYR A 88 12.44 -1.56 13.33
N VAL A 89 12.74 -0.57 12.47
CA VAL A 89 14.05 -0.44 11.80
C VAL A 89 15.18 -0.34 12.81
N LEU A 90 15.05 0.53 13.81
CA LEU A 90 16.07 0.73 14.85
C LEU A 90 16.20 -0.47 15.79
N LYS A 91 15.10 -1.17 16.08
CA LYS A 91 15.11 -2.39 16.88
C LYS A 91 15.88 -3.50 16.16
N ASN A 92 15.62 -3.68 14.87
CA ASN A 92 16.24 -4.73 14.06
C ASN A 92 17.69 -4.44 13.71
N SER A 93 18.08 -3.17 13.58
CA SER A 93 19.47 -2.82 13.29
C SER A 93 20.41 -3.19 14.45
N GLY A 94 19.91 -3.16 15.68
CA GLY A 94 20.67 -3.43 16.90
C GLY A 94 21.79 -2.44 17.20
N LYS A 95 21.95 -1.39 16.37
CA LYS A 95 23.02 -0.39 16.42
C LYS A 95 22.50 1.01 16.09
N PRO A 96 23.22 2.07 16.48
CA PRO A 96 22.85 3.44 16.11
C PRO A 96 22.80 3.60 14.59
N MET A 97 21.74 4.25 14.09
CA MET A 97 21.59 4.58 12.68
C MET A 97 21.55 6.08 12.49
N ASN A 98 22.18 6.56 11.42
CA ASN A 98 22.06 7.95 11.01
C ASN A 98 20.76 8.20 10.23
N GLY A 99 20.38 9.48 10.10
CA GLY A 99 19.15 9.86 9.41
C GLY A 99 19.05 9.31 7.98
N SER A 100 20.16 9.28 7.25
CA SER A 100 20.21 8.78 5.87
C SER A 100 19.96 7.28 5.82
N GLN A 101 20.58 6.51 6.72
CA GLN A 101 20.37 5.07 6.83
C GLN A 101 18.92 4.75 7.15
N ILE A 102 18.32 5.46 8.13
CA ILE A 102 16.91 5.30 8.49
C ILE A 102 16.01 5.59 7.27
N HIS A 103 16.28 6.69 6.56
CA HIS A 103 15.53 7.10 5.37
C HIS A 103 15.59 6.05 4.25
N SER A 104 16.79 5.59 3.92
CA SER A 104 16.99 4.59 2.87
C SER A 104 16.31 3.26 3.22
N THR A 105 16.42 2.81 4.48
CA THR A 105 15.74 1.58 4.91
C THR A 105 14.23 1.72 4.90
N LEU A 106 13.67 2.85 5.35
CA LEU A 106 12.22 3.10 5.29
C LEU A 106 11.72 3.11 3.84
N THR A 107 12.38 3.84 2.95
CA THR A 107 11.98 3.96 1.54
C THR A 107 12.11 2.63 0.79
N ALA A 108 13.07 1.78 1.17
CA ALA A 108 13.20 0.44 0.60
C ALA A 108 12.11 -0.53 1.10
N THR A 109 11.59 -0.33 2.32
CA THR A 109 10.65 -1.25 2.97
C THR A 109 9.19 -0.81 2.80
N LEU A 110 8.94 0.47 2.51
CA LEU A 110 7.61 1.09 2.54
C LEU A 110 7.26 1.69 1.17
N HIS A 111 5.99 1.57 0.77
CA HIS A 111 5.47 2.03 -0.53
C HIS A 111 5.18 3.54 -0.57
N PHE A 112 5.64 4.33 0.41
CA PHE A 112 5.34 5.76 0.49
C PHE A 112 6.60 6.62 0.43
N ASN A 113 6.47 7.76 -0.25
CA ASN A 113 7.57 8.69 -0.47
C ASN A 113 7.74 9.61 0.75
N LEU A 114 8.55 9.18 1.71
CA LEU A 114 8.93 10.00 2.87
C LEU A 114 10.08 10.92 2.49
N ASP A 115 9.90 12.23 2.60
CA ASP A 115 10.98 13.19 2.38
C ASP A 115 12.03 13.14 3.50
N TYR A 116 13.32 13.09 3.11
CA TYR A 116 14.46 13.06 4.03
C TYR A 116 14.48 14.29 4.96
N LYS A 117 14.20 15.47 4.40
CA LYS A 117 14.21 16.72 5.17
C LYS A 117 13.10 16.71 6.24
N ASN A 118 11.93 16.18 5.90
CA ASN A 118 10.84 15.99 6.85
C ASN A 118 11.18 14.94 7.94
N LEU A 119 11.82 13.82 7.57
CA LEU A 119 12.26 12.80 8.52
C LEU A 119 13.20 13.39 9.58
N VAL A 120 14.26 14.07 9.14
CA VAL A 120 15.33 14.55 10.04
C VAL A 120 14.89 15.75 10.88
N ASN A 121 14.13 16.68 10.31
CA ASN A 121 13.81 17.93 10.99
C ASN A 121 12.52 17.86 11.82
N ASN A 122 11.56 17.02 11.43
CA ASN A 122 10.24 17.00 12.08
C ASN A 122 9.98 15.67 12.79
N ILE A 123 10.15 14.54 12.12
CA ILE A 123 9.71 13.23 12.63
C ILE A 123 10.67 12.71 13.70
N LEU A 124 11.97 12.61 13.41
CA LEU A 124 12.96 12.07 14.35
C LEU A 124 13.05 12.90 15.65
N PRO A 125 13.04 14.25 15.64
CA PRO A 125 13.00 15.03 16.86
C PRO A 125 11.70 14.86 17.65
N LYS A 126 10.58 14.65 16.96
CA LYS A 126 9.28 14.40 17.61
C LYS A 126 9.25 13.03 18.28
N ILE A 127 9.81 11.99 17.63
CA ILE A 127 9.91 10.64 18.19
C ILE A 127 10.73 10.61 19.47
N VAL A 128 11.85 11.33 19.52
CA VAL A 128 12.70 11.38 20.73
C VAL A 128 11.99 12.05 21.91
N LYS A 129 11.04 12.97 21.64
CA LYS A 129 10.21 13.62 22.67
C LYS A 129 9.05 12.73 23.13
N ASP A 130 8.70 11.73 22.34
CA ASP A 130 7.60 10.82 22.63
C ASP A 130 8.04 9.75 23.66
N LYS A 131 7.52 9.83 24.87
CA LYS A 131 7.88 8.93 25.98
C LYS A 131 7.38 7.49 25.75
N ASN A 132 6.40 7.30 24.85
CA ASN A 132 5.81 5.99 24.58
C ASN A 132 6.66 5.17 23.61
N LEU A 133 7.65 5.79 22.96
CA LEU A 133 8.53 5.12 22.02
C LEU A 133 9.90 4.86 22.65
N PRO A 134 10.41 3.61 22.59
CA PRO A 134 11.73 3.25 23.09
C PRO A 134 12.82 3.69 22.10
N ILE A 135 12.92 4.99 21.81
CA ILE A 135 13.91 5.55 20.89
C ILE A 135 14.64 6.69 21.59
N GLU A 136 15.95 6.77 21.37
CA GLU A 136 16.80 7.87 21.82
C GLU A 136 17.70 8.42 20.74
N LYS A 137 18.18 9.62 20.98
CA LYS A 137 19.23 10.26 20.21
C LYS A 137 20.53 10.15 20.97
N ILE A 138 21.52 9.47 20.40
CA ILE A 138 22.81 9.23 21.07
C ILE A 138 23.78 10.38 20.79
N SER A 139 23.81 10.83 19.54
CA SER A 139 24.77 11.85 19.08
C SER A 139 24.19 12.65 17.93
N ARG A 140 24.98 13.59 17.39
CA ARG A 140 24.55 14.45 16.28
C ARG A 140 24.23 13.60 15.06
N GLY A 141 22.95 13.51 14.73
CA GLY A 141 22.45 12.83 13.53
C GLY A 141 22.33 11.31 13.67
N PHE A 142 22.40 10.76 14.89
CA PHE A 142 22.25 9.32 15.15
C PHE A 142 21.15 9.03 16.17
N TRP A 143 20.38 7.99 15.88
CA TRP A 143 19.26 7.49 16.69
C TRP A 143 19.39 5.99 16.93
N GLN A 144 18.88 5.52 18.06
CA GLN A 144 18.91 4.10 18.45
C GLN A 144 17.64 3.72 19.22
N TYR A 145 17.31 2.43 19.14
CA TYR A 145 16.32 1.79 19.99
C TYR A 145 16.86 1.63 21.43
N LYS A 146 16.12 2.16 22.40
CA LYS A 146 16.39 1.97 23.83
C LYS A 146 16.17 0.51 24.18
N ARG A 147 17.21 -0.17 24.65
CA ARG A 147 17.03 -1.45 25.34
C ARG A 147 16.50 -1.12 26.72
N VAL A 148 15.19 -1.32 26.91
CA VAL A 148 14.58 -1.34 28.25
C VAL A 148 15.11 -2.55 29.00
#